data_AF-A0A165HWP8-F1
#
_entry.id   AF-A0A165HWP8-F1
#
_cell.length_a   1.000
_cell.length_b   1.000
_cell.length_c   1.000
_cell.angle_alpha   90.00
_cell.angle_beta   90.00
_cell.angle_gamma   90.00
#
_symmetry.space_group_name_H-M   'P 1'
#
loop_
_entity.id
_entity.type
_entity.pdbx_description
1 polymer ?
#
loop_
_entity_poly.entity_id
_entity_poly.type
_entity_poly.pdbx_seq_one_letter_code
_entity_poly.pdbx_strand_id
1 'polypeptide(L)'
;MPNSKNITTLEHYDTVFLLDDSNRMLNELADAKAAVTTLAAEVKSNTFKGGEPSLRFFNSEMVVSNVGNVEPNILARLYSENTLDGAAYLGQALKKVLDNYFNTLHEALKESATRFDSVKGLNVIVISNGNFADKPSKIVNTILPTIQQLKRFTRPSLESLERHIGIQLVQLGDDKMGADAMRKLDEETKLNDSEDIFDTTQWDSDPNVKWDSKSAKATLRKILLGALAERLDD
;
A
#
# COMPACT_ATOMS: atom_id res chain seq x y z
N MET A 1 -16.46 -22.79 10.80
CA MET A 1 -16.32 -21.46 10.16
C MET A 1 -14.90 -21.01 10.46
N PRO A 2 -14.04 -20.75 9.48
CA PRO A 2 -12.72 -20.20 9.78
C PRO A 2 -12.95 -18.82 10.40
N ASN A 3 -12.32 -18.59 11.54
CA ASN A 3 -12.34 -17.31 12.26
C ASN A 3 -11.89 -16.20 11.31
N SER A 4 -12.73 -15.20 11.03
CA SER A 4 -12.28 -13.92 10.50
C SER A 4 -11.33 -13.30 11.53
N LYS A 5 -10.03 -13.55 11.39
CA LYS A 5 -9.03 -13.06 12.34
C LYS A 5 -8.89 -11.55 12.15
N ASN A 6 -9.28 -10.80 13.17
CA ASN A 6 -9.05 -9.35 13.24
C ASN A 6 -7.54 -9.08 13.20
N ILE A 7 -7.02 -8.66 12.04
CA ILE A 7 -5.65 -8.17 11.93
C ILE A 7 -5.57 -6.87 12.70
N THR A 8 -4.65 -6.83 13.65
CA THR A 8 -4.46 -5.68 14.56
C THR A 8 -3.03 -5.16 14.58
N THR A 9 -2.09 -5.88 13.94
CA THR A 9 -0.67 -5.55 13.86
C THR A 9 -0.12 -5.86 12.47
N LEU A 10 1.06 -5.29 12.17
CA LEU A 10 1.82 -5.43 10.93
C LEU A 10 3.07 -6.32 11.10
N GLU A 11 3.20 -7.05 12.21
CA GLU A 11 4.39 -7.84 12.55
C GLU A 11 4.77 -8.87 11.47
N HIS A 12 3.75 -9.43 10.81
CA HIS A 12 3.87 -10.41 9.74
C HIS A 12 3.83 -9.81 8.34
N TYR A 13 3.96 -8.48 8.21
CA TYR A 13 3.87 -7.77 6.93
C TYR A 13 5.09 -6.87 6.69
N ASP A 14 5.62 -6.93 5.47
CA ASP A 14 6.51 -5.91 4.93
C ASP A 14 5.66 -4.79 4.33
N THR A 15 5.92 -3.55 4.75
CA THR A 15 5.17 -2.38 4.28
C THR A 15 5.92 -1.62 3.19
N VAL A 16 5.24 -1.34 2.08
CA VAL A 16 5.75 -0.57 0.95
C VAL A 16 4.84 0.63 0.73
N PHE A 17 5.36 1.84 0.89
CA PHE A 17 4.72 3.04 0.38
C PHE A 17 4.98 3.15 -1.12
N LEU A 18 3.93 3.24 -1.91
CA LEU A 18 4.00 3.47 -3.35
C LEU A 18 3.46 4.86 -3.65
N LEU A 19 4.37 5.81 -3.81
CA LEU A 19 4.04 7.23 -3.95
C LEU A 19 3.90 7.62 -5.42
N ASP A 20 2.79 8.27 -5.74
CA ASP A 20 2.59 8.92 -7.02
C ASP A 20 3.56 10.11 -7.15
N ASP A 21 4.45 10.05 -8.13
CA ASP A 21 5.38 11.11 -8.52
C ASP A 21 5.02 11.70 -9.88
N SER A 22 3.76 11.59 -10.32
CA SER A 22 3.32 12.28 -11.54
C SER A 22 3.17 13.78 -11.34
N ASN A 23 3.23 14.55 -12.44
CA ASN A 23 3.06 16.01 -12.43
C ASN A 23 1.74 16.50 -11.79
N ARG A 24 0.73 15.66 -11.67
CA ARG A 24 -0.56 15.98 -11.03
C ARG A 24 -0.47 16.09 -9.52
N MET A 25 0.61 15.61 -8.91
CA MET A 25 0.85 15.64 -7.47
C MET A 25 1.42 16.97 -6.96
N LEU A 26 1.63 17.96 -7.85
CA LEU A 26 2.28 19.24 -7.50
C LEU A 26 1.59 19.96 -6.33
N ASN A 27 0.26 19.94 -6.28
CA ASN A 27 -0.50 20.60 -5.23
C ASN A 27 -0.58 19.77 -3.94
N GLU A 28 -0.32 18.46 -4.01
CA GLU A 28 -0.48 17.52 -2.89
C GLU A 28 0.86 17.17 -2.22
N LEU A 29 1.94 17.85 -2.59
CA LEU A 29 3.28 17.58 -2.10
C LEU A 29 3.38 17.64 -0.57
N ALA A 30 2.80 18.69 0.03
CA ALA A 30 2.83 18.86 1.48
C ALA A 30 2.14 17.69 2.19
N ASP A 31 0.97 17.28 1.68
CA ASP A 31 0.19 16.18 2.24
C ASP A 31 0.84 14.82 1.98
N ALA A 32 1.43 14.60 0.81
CA ALA A 32 2.23 13.40 0.54
C ALA A 32 3.38 13.24 1.52
N LYS A 33 4.09 14.34 1.82
CA LYS A 33 5.15 14.33 2.83
C LYS A 33 4.61 14.01 4.22
N ALA A 34 3.51 14.64 4.61
CA ALA A 34 2.88 14.42 5.91
C ALA A 34 2.37 12.97 6.07
N ALA A 35 1.72 12.44 5.02
CA ALA A 35 1.20 11.09 4.98
C ALA A 35 2.32 10.05 5.11
N VAL A 36 3.35 10.10 4.26
CA VAL A 36 4.47 9.15 4.33
C VAL A 36 5.16 9.22 5.70
N THR A 37 5.44 10.42 6.22
CA THR A 37 6.15 10.57 7.50
C THR A 37 5.34 10.01 8.66
N THR A 38 4.06 10.39 8.75
CA THR A 38 3.16 9.96 9.83
C THR A 38 2.93 8.45 9.78
N LEU A 39 2.60 7.92 8.60
CA LEU A 39 2.33 6.50 8.43
C LEU A 39 3.57 5.64 8.66
N ALA A 40 4.75 6.07 8.19
CA ALA A 40 5.98 5.31 8.41
C ALA A 40 6.38 5.25 9.90
N ALA A 41 6.13 6.32 10.66
CA ALA A 41 6.31 6.32 12.10
C ALA A 41 5.31 5.37 12.80
N GLU A 42 4.05 5.38 12.37
CA GLU A 42 3.02 4.50 12.93
C GLU A 42 3.24 3.02 12.61
N VAL A 43 3.70 2.67 11.40
CA VAL A 43 4.09 1.29 11.06
C VAL A 43 5.06 0.75 12.11
N LYS A 44 6.05 1.55 12.54
CA LYS A 44 7.08 1.15 13.51
C LYS A 44 6.65 1.29 14.97
N SER A 45 5.47 1.85 15.25
CA SER A 45 5.04 2.13 16.61
C SER A 45 4.76 0.84 17.38
N ASN A 46 4.79 0.91 18.72
CA ASN A 46 4.42 -0.23 19.56
C ASN A 46 2.96 -0.69 19.37
N THR A 47 2.13 0.13 18.73
CA THR A 47 0.74 -0.19 18.40
C THR A 47 0.67 -1.13 17.20
N PHE A 48 1.33 -0.81 16.09
CA PHE A 48 1.24 -1.61 14.87
C PHE A 48 2.37 -2.63 14.70
N LYS A 49 3.53 -2.42 15.31
CA LYS A 49 4.65 -3.40 15.36
C LYS A 49 5.10 -3.91 13.99
N GLY A 50 5.00 -3.09 12.95
CA GLY A 50 5.50 -3.40 11.63
C GLY A 50 7.03 -3.43 11.56
N GLY A 51 7.53 -3.87 10.40
CA GLY A 51 8.96 -3.84 10.09
C GLY A 51 9.48 -2.47 9.69
N GLU A 52 10.55 -2.46 8.90
CA GLU A 52 11.09 -1.23 8.31
C GLU A 52 10.38 -0.94 6.98
N PRO A 53 9.53 0.09 6.89
CA PRO A 53 8.82 0.36 5.64
C PRO A 53 9.79 0.88 4.57
N SER A 54 9.51 0.53 3.32
CA SER A 54 10.21 1.07 2.14
C SER A 54 9.31 2.04 1.37
N LEU A 55 9.90 2.92 0.58
CA LEU A 55 9.22 3.84 -0.32
C LEU A 55 9.69 3.59 -1.75
N ARG A 56 8.72 3.52 -2.67
CA ARG A 56 8.88 3.41 -4.11
C ARG A 56 7.98 4.44 -4.78
N PHE A 57 8.21 4.66 -6.07
CA PHE A 57 7.48 5.64 -6.86
C PHE A 57 6.80 5.00 -8.07
N PHE A 58 5.86 5.72 -8.68
CA PHE A 58 5.19 5.25 -9.89
C PHE A 58 6.15 5.27 -11.09
N ASN A 59 6.89 6.38 -11.24
CA ASN A 59 7.73 6.65 -12.40
C ASN A 59 9.22 6.45 -12.07
N SER A 60 9.70 6.97 -10.94
CA SER A 60 11.10 6.82 -10.53
C SER A 60 11.45 5.39 -10.12
N GLU A 61 12.62 4.91 -10.57
CA GLU A 61 13.20 3.62 -10.15
C GLU A 61 13.87 3.68 -8.77
N MET A 62 13.82 4.84 -8.10
CA MET A 62 14.39 5.00 -6.77
C MET A 62 13.64 4.13 -5.74
N VAL A 63 14.42 3.49 -4.87
CA VAL A 63 13.91 2.75 -3.71
C VAL A 63 14.56 3.33 -2.47
N VAL A 64 13.74 3.74 -1.50
CA VAL A 64 14.20 4.23 -0.20
C VAL A 64 13.84 3.19 0.85
N SER A 65 14.85 2.65 1.52
CA SER A 65 14.67 1.71 2.63
C SER A 65 14.53 2.44 3.96
N ASN A 66 13.80 1.86 4.91
CA ASN A 66 13.65 2.33 6.30
C ASN A 66 13.17 3.79 6.41
N VAL A 67 12.07 4.10 5.72
CA VAL A 67 11.51 5.46 5.60
C VAL A 67 11.19 6.10 6.95
N GLY A 68 10.85 5.31 7.98
CA GLY A 68 10.61 5.85 9.32
C GLY A 68 11.85 6.43 10.02
N ASN A 69 13.05 6.20 9.49
CA ASN A 69 14.32 6.77 9.96
C ASN A 69 14.91 7.80 8.99
N VAL A 70 14.22 8.08 7.89
CA VAL A 70 14.66 9.00 6.84
C VAL A 70 14.34 10.42 7.27
N GLU A 71 15.31 11.33 7.18
CA GLU A 71 15.07 12.73 7.55
C GLU A 71 13.92 13.32 6.72
N PRO A 72 13.05 14.18 7.31
CA PRO A 72 11.94 14.83 6.60
C PRO A 72 12.36 15.57 5.32
N ASN A 73 13.65 15.90 5.20
CA ASN A 73 14.26 16.59 4.07
C ASN A 73 14.50 15.68 2.87
N ILE A 74 14.51 14.35 3.02
CA ILE A 74 14.66 13.42 1.89
C ILE A 74 13.39 13.45 1.04
N LEU A 75 12.19 13.49 1.61
CA LEU A 75 10.95 13.70 0.83
C LEU A 75 10.95 15.06 0.13
N ALA A 76 11.40 16.12 0.79
CA ALA A 76 11.53 17.44 0.14
C ALA A 76 12.54 17.42 -1.02
N ARG A 77 13.63 16.69 -0.86
CA ARG A 77 14.68 16.52 -1.87
C ARG A 77 14.22 15.68 -3.06
N LEU A 78 13.43 14.64 -2.79
CA LEU A 78 12.81 13.79 -3.82
C LEU A 78 12.00 14.66 -4.78
N TYR A 79 11.11 15.52 -4.26
CA TYR A 79 10.32 16.41 -5.10
C TYR A 79 11.08 17.58 -5.73
N SER A 80 12.13 18.10 -5.07
CA SER A 80 12.88 19.26 -5.58
C SER A 80 13.86 18.94 -6.72
N GLU A 81 14.32 17.69 -6.85
CA GLU A 81 15.43 17.36 -7.75
C GLU A 81 15.05 16.86 -9.16
N ASN A 82 13.77 16.52 -9.44
CA ASN A 82 13.14 16.28 -10.78
C ASN A 82 12.00 15.22 -10.76
N THR A 83 11.39 14.85 -9.64
CA THR A 83 10.55 13.63 -9.63
C THR A 83 9.13 13.79 -10.16
N LEU A 84 8.58 15.01 -10.28
CA LEU A 84 7.21 15.24 -10.77
C LEU A 84 7.11 15.15 -12.30
N ASP A 85 7.33 13.97 -12.85
CA ASP A 85 7.29 13.73 -14.30
C ASP A 85 6.55 12.44 -14.62
N GLY A 86 6.07 12.34 -15.86
CA GLY A 86 5.31 11.21 -16.33
C GLY A 86 3.84 11.23 -15.89
N ALA A 87 3.17 10.12 -16.16
CA ALA A 87 1.74 9.96 -15.93
C ALA A 87 1.50 8.88 -14.86
N ALA A 88 0.41 9.02 -14.10
CA ALA A 88 0.09 8.13 -12.98
C ALA A 88 -0.44 6.76 -13.45
N TYR A 89 0.45 5.90 -13.97
CA TYR A 89 0.15 4.53 -14.40
C TYR A 89 0.20 3.54 -13.23
N LEU A 90 -0.82 3.56 -12.36
CA LEU A 90 -0.88 2.74 -11.14
C LEU A 90 -0.74 1.23 -11.43
N GLY A 91 -1.33 0.72 -12.52
CA GLY A 91 -1.27 -0.71 -12.84
C GLY A 91 0.16 -1.20 -13.05
N GLN A 92 0.98 -0.42 -13.76
CA GLN A 92 2.39 -0.76 -13.98
C GLN A 92 3.21 -0.63 -12.70
N ALA A 93 2.96 0.42 -11.90
CA ALA A 93 3.65 0.64 -10.63
C ALA A 93 3.39 -0.50 -9.64
N LEU A 94 2.12 -0.90 -9.46
CA LEU A 94 1.75 -2.05 -8.64
C LEU A 94 2.36 -3.35 -9.18
N LYS A 95 2.33 -3.57 -10.49
CA LYS A 95 2.92 -4.77 -11.10
C LYS A 95 4.41 -4.91 -10.76
N LYS A 96 5.18 -3.81 -10.81
CA LYS A 96 6.60 -3.83 -10.40
C LYS A 96 6.77 -4.27 -8.94
N VAL A 97 5.95 -3.76 -8.03
CA VAL A 97 6.00 -4.12 -6.60
C VAL A 97 5.64 -5.60 -6.41
N LEU A 98 4.54 -6.05 -7.02
CA LEU A 98 4.03 -7.41 -6.90
C LEU A 98 4.97 -8.45 -7.54
N ASP A 99 5.54 -8.15 -8.71
CA ASP A 99 6.51 -9.04 -9.38
C ASP A 99 7.78 -9.19 -8.54
N ASN A 100 8.27 -8.11 -7.92
CA ASN A 100 9.41 -8.18 -7.01
C ASN A 100 9.11 -9.07 -5.80
N TYR A 101 7.93 -8.92 -5.20
CA TYR A 101 7.50 -9.77 -4.08
C TYR A 101 7.35 -11.25 -4.50
N PHE A 102 6.74 -11.50 -5.66
CA PHE A 102 6.66 -12.84 -6.25
C PHE A 102 8.04 -13.47 -6.43
N ASN A 103 9.01 -12.73 -6.97
CA ASN A 103 10.37 -13.21 -7.14
C ASN A 103 11.02 -13.54 -5.79
N THR A 104 10.83 -12.70 -4.76
CA THR A 104 11.31 -12.99 -3.40
C THR A 104 10.74 -14.30 -2.85
N LEU A 105 9.43 -14.52 -2.97
CA LEU A 105 8.78 -15.76 -2.55
C LEU A 105 9.29 -16.97 -3.35
N HIS A 106 9.42 -16.81 -4.67
CA HIS A 106 9.85 -17.87 -5.56
C HIS A 106 11.29 -18.32 -5.27
N GLU A 107 12.21 -17.39 -5.06
CA GLU A 107 13.59 -17.70 -4.69
C GLU A 107 13.68 -18.31 -3.28
N ALA A 108 12.90 -17.79 -2.32
CA ALA A 108 12.81 -18.37 -0.98
C ALA A 108 12.33 -19.84 -1.01
N LEU A 109 11.34 -20.14 -1.85
CA LEU A 109 10.82 -21.50 -2.04
C LEU A 109 11.86 -22.45 -2.65
N LYS A 110 12.68 -21.97 -3.60
CA LYS A 110 13.79 -22.75 -4.17
C LYS A 110 14.86 -23.06 -3.13
N GLU A 111 15.09 -22.14 -2.20
CA GLU A 111 16.10 -22.26 -1.17
C GLU A 111 15.71 -23.29 -0.10
N SER A 112 14.56 -23.10 0.57
CA SER A 112 14.03 -24.05 1.56
C SER A 112 12.60 -23.72 1.99
N ALA A 113 11.89 -24.69 2.57
CA ALA A 113 10.61 -24.44 3.23
C ALA A 113 10.72 -23.41 4.36
N THR A 114 11.78 -23.49 5.18
CA THR A 114 12.01 -22.53 6.28
C THR A 114 12.22 -21.10 5.77
N ARG A 115 12.95 -20.93 4.66
CA ARG A 115 13.16 -19.60 4.07
C ARG A 115 11.85 -19.08 3.48
N PHE A 116 11.09 -19.91 2.79
CA PHE A 116 9.76 -19.56 2.29
C PHE A 116 8.83 -19.10 3.42
N ASP A 117 8.75 -19.86 4.51
CA ASP A 117 7.90 -19.56 5.67
C ASP A 117 8.32 -18.27 6.40
N SER A 118 9.56 -17.81 6.20
CA SER A 118 10.06 -16.55 6.77
C SER A 118 9.71 -15.31 5.96
N VAL A 119 9.19 -15.45 4.73
CA VAL A 119 8.77 -14.31 3.91
C VAL A 119 7.44 -13.78 4.43
N LYS A 120 7.42 -12.50 4.81
CA LYS A 120 6.24 -11.82 5.34
C LYS A 120 5.20 -11.57 4.25
N GLY A 121 3.95 -11.31 4.66
CA GLY A 121 2.94 -10.74 3.78
C GLY A 121 3.34 -9.34 3.30
N LEU A 122 2.66 -8.83 2.30
CA LEU A 122 2.92 -7.54 1.67
C LEU A 122 1.77 -6.56 1.99
N ASN A 123 2.11 -5.42 2.58
CA ASN A 123 1.20 -4.30 2.79
C ASN A 123 1.63 -3.15 1.89
N VAL A 124 0.89 -2.88 0.81
CA VAL A 124 1.18 -1.75 -0.09
C VAL A 124 0.27 -0.59 0.27
N ILE A 125 0.85 0.56 0.58
CA ILE A 125 0.11 1.80 0.83
C ILE A 125 0.41 2.75 -0.33
N VAL A 126 -0.55 2.87 -1.24
CA VAL A 126 -0.49 3.78 -2.38
C VAL A 126 -0.89 5.18 -1.93
N ILE A 127 -0.07 6.18 -2.23
CA ILE A 127 -0.35 7.58 -1.87
C ILE A 127 -0.45 8.38 -3.17
N SER A 128 -1.64 8.91 -3.49
CA SER A 128 -1.93 9.59 -4.75
C SER A 128 -3.17 10.48 -4.61
N ASN A 129 -3.37 11.44 -5.51
CA ASN A 129 -4.65 12.15 -5.64
C ASN A 129 -5.73 11.34 -6.38
N GLY A 130 -5.39 10.17 -6.93
CA GLY A 130 -6.31 9.26 -7.61
C GLY A 130 -6.54 9.54 -9.09
N ASN A 131 -5.91 10.58 -9.66
CA ASN A 131 -6.08 10.96 -11.06
C ASN A 131 -5.18 10.11 -11.98
N PHE A 132 -5.46 8.81 -12.00
CA PHE A 132 -4.68 7.81 -12.72
C PHE A 132 -4.83 7.94 -14.25
N ALA A 133 -3.75 7.64 -14.96
CA ALA A 133 -3.75 7.58 -16.42
C ALA A 133 -4.43 6.30 -16.95
N ASP A 134 -4.42 5.23 -16.15
CA ASP A 134 -5.13 3.99 -16.44
C ASP A 134 -6.56 4.02 -15.88
N LYS A 135 -7.49 3.37 -16.60
CA LYS A 135 -8.81 3.07 -16.06
C LYS A 135 -8.71 1.95 -15.01
N PRO A 136 -9.57 1.92 -13.97
CA PRO A 136 -9.58 0.87 -12.94
C PRO A 136 -9.48 -0.56 -13.51
N SER A 137 -10.31 -0.91 -14.50
CA SER A 137 -10.28 -2.25 -15.11
C SER A 137 -8.95 -2.63 -15.75
N LYS A 138 -8.23 -1.66 -16.32
CA LYS A 138 -6.89 -1.89 -16.86
C LYS A 138 -5.87 -2.11 -15.74
N ILE A 139 -5.99 -1.38 -14.62
CA ILE A 139 -5.15 -1.57 -13.43
C ILE A 139 -5.32 -3.00 -12.90
N VAL A 140 -6.57 -3.43 -12.68
CA VAL A 140 -6.90 -4.79 -12.24
C VAL A 140 -6.32 -5.84 -13.20
N ASN A 141 -6.62 -5.71 -14.50
CA ASN A 141 -6.13 -6.66 -15.51
C ASN A 141 -4.60 -6.74 -15.59
N THR A 142 -3.89 -5.65 -15.26
CA THR A 142 -2.43 -5.60 -15.29
C THR A 142 -1.81 -6.40 -14.15
N ILE A 143 -2.42 -6.37 -12.96
CA ILE A 143 -1.87 -7.02 -11.76
C ILE A 143 -2.44 -8.42 -11.51
N LEU A 144 -3.63 -8.71 -12.05
CA LEU A 144 -4.36 -9.95 -11.80
C LEU A 144 -3.53 -11.21 -12.09
N PRO A 145 -2.73 -11.32 -13.17
CA PRO A 145 -1.89 -12.49 -13.41
C PRO A 145 -0.89 -12.75 -12.28
N THR A 146 -0.23 -11.70 -11.78
CA THR A 146 0.75 -11.81 -10.68
C THR A 146 0.04 -12.19 -9.37
N ILE A 147 -1.12 -11.59 -9.08
CA ILE A 147 -1.94 -11.97 -7.92
C ILE A 147 -2.37 -13.45 -7.99
N GLN A 148 -2.82 -13.93 -9.15
CA GLN A 148 -3.19 -15.34 -9.34
C GLN A 148 -2.01 -16.29 -9.16
N GLN A 149 -0.80 -15.88 -9.54
CA GLN A 149 0.41 -16.67 -9.29
C GLN A 149 0.77 -16.70 -7.80
N LEU A 150 0.69 -15.57 -7.12
CA LEU A 150 0.93 -15.46 -5.68
C LEU A 150 -0.04 -16.34 -4.87
N LYS A 151 -1.31 -16.43 -5.29
CA LYS A 151 -2.30 -17.35 -4.70
C LYS A 151 -1.88 -18.82 -4.75
N ARG A 152 -1.08 -19.24 -5.74
CA ARG A 152 -0.64 -20.65 -5.84
C ARG A 152 0.43 -21.00 -4.81
N PHE A 153 1.02 -20.01 -4.14
CA PHE A 153 2.03 -20.24 -3.10
C PHE A 153 1.43 -20.49 -1.71
N THR A 154 0.11 -20.53 -1.54
CA THR A 154 -0.52 -20.90 -0.26
C THR A 154 -0.34 -22.40 0.02
N ARG A 155 0.43 -22.77 1.06
CA ARG A 155 0.55 -24.17 1.52
C ARG A 155 -0.61 -24.54 2.47
N PRO A 156 -1.29 -25.69 2.28
CA PRO A 156 -2.37 -26.14 3.16
C PRO A 156 -1.96 -26.45 4.61
N SER A 157 -0.67 -26.70 4.89
CA SER A 157 -0.16 -26.98 6.24
C SER A 157 0.07 -25.72 7.08
N LEU A 158 -0.13 -24.54 6.49
CA LEU A 158 -0.06 -23.23 7.13
C LEU A 158 -1.47 -22.65 7.15
N GLU A 159 -2.33 -23.13 8.05
CA GLU A 159 -3.67 -22.58 8.30
C GLU A 159 -3.66 -21.11 8.81
N SER A 160 -2.59 -20.31 8.60
CA SER A 160 -2.55 -18.92 9.04
C SER A 160 -1.70 -17.93 8.23
N LEU A 161 -1.51 -18.14 6.92
CA LEU A 161 -1.03 -17.07 6.03
C LEU A 161 -2.20 -16.49 5.23
N GLU A 162 -3.25 -16.11 5.96
CA GLU A 162 -4.44 -15.46 5.42
C GLU A 162 -4.09 -14.00 5.07
N ARG A 163 -4.35 -13.64 3.79
CA ARG A 163 -4.03 -12.40 3.06
C ARG A 163 -2.54 -12.08 2.97
N HIS A 164 -1.86 -12.70 2.01
CA HIS A 164 -0.46 -12.36 1.67
C HIS A 164 -0.29 -10.92 1.17
N ILE A 165 -1.36 -10.24 0.73
CA ILE A 165 -1.26 -8.95 0.06
C ILE A 165 -2.48 -8.10 0.43
N GLY A 166 -2.24 -6.86 0.86
CA GLY A 166 -3.24 -5.78 0.89
C GLY A 166 -2.69 -4.54 0.20
N ILE A 167 -3.57 -3.81 -0.49
CA ILE A 167 -3.26 -2.58 -1.22
C ILE A 167 -4.21 -1.47 -0.74
N GLN A 168 -3.74 -0.64 0.19
CA GLN A 168 -4.48 0.54 0.62
C GLN A 168 -4.24 1.69 -0.36
N LEU A 169 -5.32 2.27 -0.88
CA LEU A 169 -5.32 3.52 -1.63
C LEU A 169 -5.57 4.67 -0.65
N VAL A 170 -4.59 5.56 -0.50
CA VAL A 170 -4.68 6.78 0.29
C VAL A 170 -4.85 7.96 -0.65
N GLN A 171 -6.05 8.54 -0.65
CA GLN A 171 -6.35 9.71 -1.47
C GLN A 171 -5.84 10.99 -0.81
N LEU A 172 -5.03 11.75 -1.53
CA LEU A 172 -4.66 13.13 -1.19
C LEU A 172 -5.58 14.13 -1.90
N GLY A 173 -5.78 15.29 -1.30
CA GLY A 173 -6.67 16.33 -1.82
C GLY A 173 -8.15 15.92 -1.84
N ASP A 174 -8.95 16.63 -2.64
CA ASP A 174 -10.41 16.51 -2.71
C ASP A 174 -10.96 16.25 -4.13
N ASP A 175 -10.09 15.86 -5.08
CA ASP A 175 -10.49 15.57 -6.47
C ASP A 175 -11.50 14.41 -6.50
N LYS A 176 -12.75 14.74 -6.83
CA LYS A 176 -13.86 13.77 -6.92
C LYS A 176 -13.62 12.72 -7.99
N MET A 177 -12.95 13.07 -9.09
CA MET A 177 -12.63 12.09 -10.13
C MET A 177 -11.62 11.06 -9.63
N GLY A 178 -10.64 11.51 -8.84
CA GLY A 178 -9.67 10.63 -8.19
C GLY A 178 -10.32 9.72 -7.16
N ALA A 179 -11.20 10.27 -6.31
CA ALA A 179 -11.99 9.50 -5.35
C ALA A 179 -12.82 8.41 -6.03
N ASP A 180 -13.52 8.75 -7.11
CA ASP A 180 -14.31 7.81 -7.89
C ASP A 180 -13.46 6.73 -8.56
N ALA A 181 -12.25 7.06 -9.01
CA ALA A 181 -11.35 6.07 -9.60
C ALA A 181 -10.86 5.05 -8.56
N MET A 182 -10.47 5.50 -7.37
CA MET A 182 -10.04 4.62 -6.27
C MET A 182 -11.20 3.75 -5.76
N ARG A 183 -12.40 4.33 -5.58
CA ARG A 183 -13.60 3.59 -5.20
C ARG A 183 -13.97 2.52 -6.23
N LYS A 184 -13.93 2.85 -7.52
CA LYS A 184 -14.18 1.86 -8.58
C LYS A 184 -13.13 0.74 -8.59
N LEU A 185 -11.87 1.03 -8.27
CA LEU A 185 -10.83 0.02 -8.18
C LEU A 185 -11.10 -0.98 -7.05
N ASP A 186 -11.52 -0.47 -5.88
CA ASP A 186 -11.99 -1.27 -4.74
C ASP A 186 -13.22 -2.13 -5.10
N GLU A 187 -14.21 -1.55 -5.78
CA GLU A 187 -15.42 -2.25 -6.23
C GLU A 187 -15.13 -3.32 -7.31
N GLU A 188 -14.25 -3.03 -8.27
CA GLU A 188 -13.97 -3.93 -9.40
C GLU A 188 -13.25 -5.22 -8.97
N THR A 189 -12.43 -5.20 -7.91
CA THR A 189 -11.79 -6.42 -7.41
C THR A 189 -12.78 -7.36 -6.72
N LYS A 190 -13.85 -6.82 -6.11
CA LYS A 190 -14.91 -7.60 -5.46
C LYS A 190 -15.75 -8.42 -6.47
N LEU A 191 -15.74 -8.04 -7.75
CA LEU A 191 -16.57 -8.64 -8.80
C LEU A 191 -15.93 -9.87 -9.50
N ASN A 192 -14.64 -10.12 -9.33
CA ASN A 192 -13.89 -11.10 -10.12
C ASN A 192 -13.50 -12.41 -9.37
N ASP A 193 -14.13 -12.72 -8.23
CA ASP A 193 -13.71 -13.78 -7.28
C ASP A 193 -12.24 -13.64 -6.82
N SER A 194 -11.57 -12.56 -7.18
CA SER A 194 -10.35 -12.09 -6.57
C SER A 194 -10.72 -11.53 -5.21
N GLU A 195 -10.23 -12.16 -4.14
CA GLU A 195 -10.21 -11.58 -2.79
C GLU A 195 -10.12 -10.05 -2.80
N ASP A 196 -10.85 -9.44 -1.87
CA ASP A 196 -10.86 -8.01 -1.66
C ASP A 196 -9.50 -7.52 -1.16
N ILE A 197 -8.61 -7.18 -2.09
CA ILE A 197 -7.22 -6.78 -1.82
C ILE A 197 -7.03 -5.26 -1.81
N PHE A 198 -8.02 -4.50 -2.26
CA PHE A 198 -7.98 -3.04 -2.21
C PHE A 198 -8.82 -2.56 -1.02
N ASP A 199 -8.42 -1.43 -0.47
CA ASP A 199 -9.30 -0.58 0.34
C ASP A 199 -8.92 0.87 0.05
N THR A 200 -9.83 1.81 0.28
CA THR A 200 -9.62 3.24 0.02
C THR A 200 -9.92 4.08 1.25
N THR A 201 -9.04 5.03 1.55
CA THR A 201 -9.21 5.99 2.63
C THR A 201 -8.69 7.35 2.19
N GLN A 202 -9.43 8.42 2.51
CA GLN A 202 -8.97 9.78 2.26
C GLN A 202 -8.02 10.23 3.39
N TRP A 203 -6.93 10.90 3.02
CA TRP A 203 -6.03 11.55 3.96
C TRP A 203 -6.64 12.85 4.47
N ASP A 204 -6.61 13.05 5.79
CA ASP A 204 -7.01 14.32 6.38
C ASP A 204 -5.87 15.34 6.21
N SER A 205 -6.11 16.29 5.31
CA SER A 205 -5.14 17.32 4.94
C SER A 205 -5.21 18.56 5.84
N ASP A 206 -6.07 18.57 6.88
CA ASP A 206 -6.08 19.67 7.85
C ASP A 206 -4.78 19.66 8.68
N PRO A 207 -3.92 20.69 8.58
CA PRO A 207 -2.66 20.73 9.32
C PRO A 207 -2.83 20.80 10.84
N ASN A 208 -4.05 21.06 11.32
CA ASN A 208 -4.40 21.08 12.75
C ASN A 208 -4.86 19.72 13.28
N VAL A 209 -4.91 18.69 12.42
CA VAL A 209 -5.25 17.33 12.84
C VAL A 209 -4.29 16.88 13.94
N LYS A 210 -4.88 16.56 15.08
CA LYS A 210 -4.18 15.91 16.17
C LYS A 210 -4.19 14.41 15.92
N TRP A 211 -3.09 13.88 15.39
CA TRP A 211 -2.94 12.46 15.06
C TRP A 211 -3.06 11.53 16.28
N ASP A 212 -3.01 12.06 17.49
CA ASP A 212 -3.27 11.32 18.73
C ASP A 212 -4.76 11.23 19.12
N SER A 213 -5.64 11.98 18.43
CA SER A 213 -7.09 11.99 18.66
C SER A 213 -7.72 10.66 18.26
N LYS A 214 -8.91 10.37 18.82
CA LYS A 214 -9.62 9.11 18.57
C LYS A 214 -9.96 8.92 17.08
N SER A 215 -10.42 9.97 16.40
CA SER A 215 -10.79 9.93 14.99
C SER A 215 -9.57 9.75 14.08
N ALA A 216 -8.48 10.47 14.34
CA ALA A 216 -7.25 10.34 13.57
C ALA A 216 -6.64 8.93 13.75
N LYS A 217 -6.64 8.38 14.97
CA LYS A 217 -6.21 6.99 15.22
C LYS A 217 -7.06 5.96 14.50
N ALA A 218 -8.37 6.17 14.40
CA ALA A 218 -9.25 5.30 13.61
C ALA A 218 -8.89 5.36 12.12
N THR A 219 -8.61 6.56 11.59
CA THR A 219 -8.17 6.78 10.20
C THR A 219 -6.82 6.10 9.94
N LEU A 220 -5.83 6.30 10.81
CA LEU A 220 -4.52 5.64 10.71
C LEU A 220 -4.66 4.12 10.74
N ARG A 221 -5.49 3.59 11.63
CA ARG A 221 -5.78 2.15 11.69
C ARG A 221 -6.40 1.66 10.38
N LYS A 222 -7.36 2.39 9.82
CA LYS A 222 -7.96 2.04 8.54
C LYS A 222 -6.91 2.04 7.43
N ILE A 223 -6.09 3.09 7.31
CA ILE A 223 -5.03 3.16 6.30
C ILE A 223 -4.03 2.00 6.42
N LEU A 224 -3.64 1.63 7.65
CA LEU A 224 -2.58 0.65 7.86
C LEU A 224 -3.06 -0.80 7.75
N LEU A 225 -4.34 -1.07 8.07
CA LEU A 225 -4.86 -2.42 8.22
C LEU A 225 -6.11 -2.71 7.37
N GLY A 226 -6.72 -1.71 6.75
CA GLY A 226 -8.00 -1.79 6.02
C GLY A 226 -7.96 -2.84 4.93
N ALA A 227 -7.02 -2.73 4.01
CA ALA A 227 -6.83 -3.70 2.93
C ALA A 227 -6.37 -5.10 3.40
N LEU A 228 -5.93 -5.24 4.66
CA LEU A 228 -5.47 -6.52 5.22
C LEU A 228 -6.58 -7.23 6.01
N ALA A 229 -7.49 -6.50 6.65
CA ALA A 229 -8.55 -7.07 7.48
C ALA A 229 -9.86 -7.15 6.69
N GLU A 230 -10.59 -8.26 6.80
CA GLU A 230 -11.81 -8.45 5.99
C GLU A 230 -12.91 -7.41 6.25
N ARG A 231 -12.89 -6.74 7.42
CA ARG A 231 -13.88 -5.73 7.83
C ARG A 231 -13.27 -4.74 8.83
N LEU A 232 -12.95 -3.53 8.36
CA LEU A 232 -12.80 -2.34 9.22
C LEU A 232 -13.81 -1.22 8.87
N ASP A 233 -14.78 -1.51 7.99
CA ASP A 233 -15.75 -0.54 7.46
C ASP A 233 -17.03 -0.35 8.31
N ASP A 234 -16.98 -0.64 9.61
CA ASP A 234 -18.14 -0.44 10.52
C ASP A 234 -18.10 0.94 11.21
#